data_AF-A0A395YMH0-F1
#
_entry.id   AF-A0A395YMH0-F1
#
_cell.length_a   1.000
_cell.length_b   1.000
_cell.length_c   1.000
_cell.angle_alpha   90.00
_cell.angle_beta   90.00
_cell.angle_gamma   90.00
#
_symmetry.space_group_name_H-M   'P 1'
#
loop_
_entity.id
_entity.type
_entity.pdbx_description
1 polymer ?
#
loop_
_entity_poly.entity_id
_entity_poly.type
_entity_poly.pdbx_seq_one_letter_code
_entity_poly.pdbx_strand_id
1 'polypeptide(L)'
;MLENENLETLKSHIRDIYINEYIPLSKKIIENTLAVQFIPGSFESLYDVVDQAERLNKTEGIMKEVKDRLLDVFPVVLTTADAVQSNFYTNIKNDNPIDCIVIDEASQCDILSALPLLYLARRIVVVGDSKQLEAIKNLELEEIETEVEDGWDFVRESFLTTITKTLHPVSNMLLEHYRCDYNIINYCNKYFYDNQLLIYRTTTGHSMVLIDNDKGKYVEQEEGSFYNSREQETISQKIGDDVSHTFIITPFRKQGEKLSRRYGKQRCGTIHTFQGRGESEVWFSTVLNDTQEAKRHLAGNHNLFSRELINVAVSRAKDKFSMVADVEFFKQYDENVANLIEYIETYGERIPDKTVCLFDYLYRQMPLYKAVGTIDNPFEEALWKFLKSYLPKLEHFECSMKLPLAAVVTDGNYLAQNPDVKRYIENHAHLDYIIYDTS
;
A
#
# COMPACT_ATOMS: atom_id res chain seq x y z
N MET A 1 -6.85 38.28 18.19
CA MET A 1 -5.47 38.40 18.69
C MET A 1 -5.35 38.23 20.21
N LEU A 2 -6.31 37.59 20.90
CA LEU A 2 -6.27 37.39 22.37
C LEU A 2 -6.72 35.97 22.81
N GLU A 3 -6.52 34.93 21.99
CA GLU A 3 -6.87 33.53 22.38
C GLU A 3 -5.73 32.51 22.22
N ASN A 4 -4.64 32.83 21.48
CA ASN A 4 -3.56 31.86 21.24
C ASN A 4 -2.52 31.79 22.37
N GLU A 5 -2.26 32.88 23.10
CA GLU A 5 -1.25 32.89 24.18
C GLU A 5 -1.66 31.99 25.37
N ASN A 6 -2.96 31.87 25.65
CA ASN A 6 -3.46 31.01 26.71
C ASN A 6 -3.40 29.52 26.31
N LEU A 7 -3.73 29.22 25.05
CA LEU A 7 -3.70 27.84 24.54
C LEU A 7 -2.28 27.27 24.49
N GLU A 8 -1.29 28.03 24.00
CA GLU A 8 0.10 27.55 23.95
C GLU A 8 0.69 27.37 25.36
N THR A 9 0.34 28.25 26.29
CA THR A 9 0.74 28.10 27.70
C THR A 9 0.12 26.85 28.32
N LEU A 10 -1.18 26.60 28.06
CA LEU A 10 -1.88 25.42 28.56
C LEU A 10 -1.30 24.12 27.95
N LYS A 11 -1.04 24.11 26.64
CA LYS A 11 -0.38 22.99 25.96
C LYS A 11 1.00 22.70 26.55
N SER A 12 1.80 23.73 26.81
CA SER A 12 3.11 23.57 27.45
C SER A 12 2.98 23.00 28.85
N HIS A 13 1.99 23.44 29.63
CA HIS A 13 1.76 22.95 30.99
C HIS A 13 1.27 21.49 31.02
N ILE A 14 0.31 21.12 30.16
CA ILE A 14 -0.15 19.74 30.02
C ILE A 14 1.01 18.83 29.59
N ARG A 15 1.83 19.30 28.64
CA ARG A 15 3.03 18.57 28.19
C ARG A 15 4.01 18.35 29.33
N ASP A 16 4.20 19.35 30.20
CA ASP A 16 5.08 19.25 31.36
C ASP A 16 4.58 18.21 32.37
N ILE A 17 3.30 18.25 32.73
CA ILE A 17 2.65 17.24 33.59
C ILE A 17 2.83 15.84 32.98
N TYR A 18 2.59 15.70 31.67
CA TYR A 18 2.68 14.40 31.02
C TYR A 18 4.11 13.84 31.02
N ILE A 19 5.09 14.67 30.65
CA ILE A 19 6.50 14.26 30.51
C ILE A 19 7.18 14.07 31.88
N ASN A 20 6.94 14.98 32.82
CA ASN A 20 7.70 15.05 34.07
C ASN A 20 6.98 14.42 35.27
N GLU A 21 5.66 14.21 35.20
CA GLU A 21 4.90 13.57 36.28
C GLU A 21 4.31 12.22 35.85
N TYR A 22 3.48 12.21 34.80
CA TYR A 22 2.73 11.01 34.40
C TYR A 22 3.65 9.89 33.92
N ILE A 23 4.52 10.15 32.94
CA ILE A 23 5.44 9.11 32.39
C ILE A 23 6.33 8.50 33.47
N PRO A 24 7.03 9.29 34.33
CA PRO A 24 7.85 8.72 35.40
C PRO A 24 7.05 7.88 36.40
N LEU A 25 5.85 8.33 36.77
CA LEU A 25 4.98 7.57 37.66
C LEU A 25 4.54 6.25 37.03
N SER A 26 4.09 6.27 35.77
CA SER A 26 3.69 5.07 35.04
C SER A 26 4.85 4.08 34.91
N LYS A 27 6.06 4.56 34.57
CA LYS A 27 7.27 3.72 34.52
C LYS A 27 7.55 3.05 35.86
N LYS A 28 7.52 3.82 36.95
CA LYS A 28 7.75 3.29 38.30
C LYS A 28 6.69 2.25 38.70
N ILE A 29 5.43 2.46 38.36
CA ILE A 29 4.34 1.50 38.62
C ILE A 29 4.60 0.20 37.84
N ILE A 30 4.93 0.31 36.55
CA ILE A 30 5.26 -0.85 35.71
C ILE A 30 6.48 -1.58 36.28
N GLU A 31 7.59 -0.90 36.52
CA GLU A 31 8.82 -1.48 37.10
C GLU A 31 8.54 -2.23 38.40
N ASN A 32 7.79 -1.64 39.33
CA ASN A 32 7.43 -2.31 40.58
C ASN A 32 6.55 -3.54 40.34
N THR A 33 5.60 -3.46 39.41
CA THR A 33 4.71 -4.58 39.08
C THR A 33 5.49 -5.73 38.43
N LEU A 34 6.40 -5.40 37.49
CA LEU A 34 7.30 -6.35 36.86
C LEU A 34 8.23 -6.99 37.90
N ALA A 35 8.79 -6.21 38.83
CA ALA A 35 9.70 -6.71 39.86
C ALA A 35 9.02 -7.66 40.86
N VAL A 36 7.73 -7.47 41.14
CA VAL A 36 6.94 -8.38 41.99
C VAL A 36 6.65 -9.71 41.28
N GLN A 37 6.43 -9.69 39.97
CA GLN A 37 6.18 -10.92 39.20
C GLN A 37 7.46 -11.64 38.77
N PHE A 38 8.58 -10.93 38.68
CA PHE A 38 9.87 -11.50 38.34
C PHE A 38 10.48 -12.19 39.57
N ILE A 39 10.33 -13.52 39.66
CA ILE A 39 10.97 -14.32 40.70
C ILE A 39 12.44 -14.57 40.28
N PRO A 40 13.44 -14.14 41.07
CA PRO A 40 14.84 -14.47 40.81
C PRO A 40 15.03 -15.99 40.74
N GLY A 41 15.67 -16.48 39.68
CA GLY A 41 15.89 -17.92 39.44
C GLY A 41 14.89 -18.61 38.51
N SER A 42 13.78 -17.96 38.12
CA SER A 42 12.83 -18.54 37.15
C SER A 42 13.49 -18.86 35.80
N PHE A 43 14.40 -17.99 35.33
CA PHE A 43 15.16 -18.21 34.10
C PHE A 43 16.20 -19.34 34.23
N GLU A 44 16.87 -19.42 35.39
CA GLU A 44 17.85 -20.47 35.67
C GLU A 44 17.15 -21.83 35.69
N SER A 45 15.96 -21.91 36.32
CA SER A 45 15.14 -23.12 36.31
C SER A 45 14.65 -23.53 34.91
N LEU A 46 14.41 -22.56 34.03
CA LEU A 46 14.05 -22.80 32.62
C LEU A 46 15.23 -23.35 31.83
N TYR A 47 16.43 -22.79 32.05
CA TYR A 47 17.66 -23.26 31.42
C TYR A 47 17.98 -24.69 31.84
N ASP A 48 17.85 -25.01 33.13
CA ASP A 48 18.07 -26.36 33.66
C ASP A 48 17.12 -27.40 33.04
N VAL A 49 15.85 -27.04 32.81
CA VAL A 49 14.87 -27.93 32.14
C VAL A 49 15.29 -28.23 30.71
N VAL A 50 15.76 -27.22 29.97
CA VAL A 50 16.22 -27.39 28.59
C VAL A 50 17.51 -28.21 28.52
N ASP A 51 18.52 -27.89 29.33
CA ASP A 51 19.80 -28.63 29.39
C ASP A 51 19.59 -30.09 29.81
N GLN A 52 18.71 -30.35 30.79
CA GLN A 52 18.39 -31.71 31.22
C GLN A 52 17.67 -32.51 30.13
N ALA A 53 16.74 -31.88 29.40
CA ALA A 53 16.04 -32.51 28.28
C ALA A 53 16.98 -32.88 27.13
N GLU A 54 17.89 -31.97 26.76
CA GLU A 54 18.92 -32.21 25.75
C GLU A 54 19.85 -33.37 26.15
N ARG A 55 20.33 -33.38 27.41
CA ARG A 55 21.16 -34.47 27.93
C ARG A 55 20.47 -35.83 27.92
N LEU A 56 19.15 -35.87 28.10
CA LEU A 56 18.35 -37.09 28.15
C LEU A 56 17.78 -37.53 26.80
N ASN A 57 18.03 -36.81 25.70
CA ASN A 57 17.45 -37.06 24.37
C ASN A 57 15.92 -37.19 24.36
N LYS A 58 15.25 -36.55 25.33
CA LYS A 58 13.80 -36.44 25.39
C LYS A 58 13.47 -35.01 25.03
N THR A 59 13.19 -34.72 23.76
CA THR A 59 12.85 -33.36 23.30
C THR A 59 11.36 -33.19 23.01
N GLU A 60 10.62 -34.30 23.03
CA GLU A 60 9.19 -34.32 22.74
C GLU A 60 8.41 -33.61 23.87
N GLY A 61 7.69 -32.54 23.54
CA GLY A 61 6.84 -31.80 24.49
C GLY A 61 7.55 -30.71 25.32
N ILE A 62 8.89 -30.66 25.38
CA ILE A 62 9.62 -29.63 26.15
C ILE A 62 9.38 -28.23 25.64
N MET A 63 9.28 -28.03 24.32
CA MET A 63 8.98 -26.71 23.78
C MET A 63 7.65 -26.16 24.29
N LYS A 64 6.68 -27.03 24.59
CA LYS A 64 5.41 -26.64 25.19
C LYS A 64 5.58 -26.27 26.67
N GLU A 65 6.30 -27.08 27.44
CA GLU A 65 6.57 -26.80 28.86
C GLU A 65 7.37 -25.49 29.04
N VAL A 66 8.40 -25.29 28.21
CA VAL A 66 9.19 -24.06 28.18
C VAL A 66 8.31 -22.87 27.84
N LYS A 67 7.45 -23.00 26.83
CA LYS A 67 6.51 -21.94 26.45
C LYS A 67 5.56 -21.58 27.59
N ASP A 68 4.92 -22.57 28.21
CA ASP A 68 3.96 -22.33 29.31
C ASP A 68 4.66 -21.63 30.49
N ARG A 69 5.87 -22.07 30.85
CA ARG A 69 6.68 -21.41 31.89
C ARG A 69 7.13 -20.01 31.50
N LEU A 70 7.45 -19.75 30.24
CA LEU A 70 7.79 -18.39 29.77
C LEU A 70 6.59 -17.45 29.91
N LEU A 71 5.37 -17.93 29.62
CA LEU A 71 4.15 -17.14 29.82
C LEU A 71 3.89 -16.81 31.30
N ASP A 72 4.25 -17.73 32.22
CA ASP A 72 4.16 -17.46 33.67
C ASP A 72 5.19 -16.44 34.16
N VAL A 73 6.33 -16.32 33.47
CA VAL A 73 7.42 -15.40 33.85
C VAL A 73 7.19 -13.99 33.32
N PHE A 74 6.61 -13.86 32.13
CA PHE A 74 6.44 -12.56 31.47
C PHE A 74 5.02 -12.02 31.66
N PRO A 75 4.84 -10.90 32.40
CA PRO A 75 3.52 -10.29 32.64
C PRO A 75 2.87 -9.68 31.38
N VAL A 76 3.67 -9.46 30.33
CA VAL A 76 3.21 -8.90 29.06
C VAL A 76 3.79 -9.76 27.94
N VAL A 77 2.91 -10.25 27.07
CA VAL A 77 3.27 -11.10 25.93
C VAL A 77 2.79 -10.41 24.66
N LEU A 78 3.71 -10.18 23.73
CA LEU A 78 3.40 -9.64 22.41
C LEU A 78 3.34 -10.78 21.40
N THR A 79 2.22 -10.93 20.73
CA THR A 79 1.97 -11.98 19.73
C THR A 79 0.96 -11.49 18.69
N THR A 80 0.92 -12.13 17.52
CA THR A 80 -0.16 -11.90 16.54
C THR A 80 -1.46 -12.53 17.02
N ALA A 81 -2.60 -12.01 16.54
CA ALA A 81 -3.94 -12.53 16.88
C ALA A 81 -4.07 -14.03 16.59
N ASP A 82 -3.60 -14.49 15.42
CA ASP A 82 -3.64 -15.91 15.01
C ASP A 82 -2.86 -16.83 15.97
N ALA A 83 -1.75 -16.33 16.50
CA ALA A 83 -0.86 -17.13 17.34
C ALA A 83 -1.34 -17.23 18.78
N VAL A 84 -2.30 -16.40 19.23
CA VAL A 84 -2.78 -16.42 20.62
C VAL A 84 -3.33 -17.79 21.00
N GLN A 85 -4.17 -18.40 20.15
CA GLN A 85 -4.76 -19.71 20.45
C GLN A 85 -3.71 -20.79 20.68
N SER A 86 -2.68 -20.82 19.84
CA SER A 86 -1.57 -21.75 19.97
C SER A 86 -0.73 -21.45 21.21
N ASN A 87 -0.41 -20.18 21.44
CA ASN A 87 0.44 -19.73 22.53
C ASN A 87 -0.20 -20.00 23.90
N PHE A 88 -1.49 -19.74 24.04
CA PHE A 88 -2.24 -19.87 25.29
C PHE A 88 -3.12 -21.13 25.36
N TYR A 89 -2.83 -22.17 24.57
CA TYR A 89 -3.61 -23.40 24.55
C TYR A 89 -3.81 -24.03 25.95
N THR A 90 -2.79 -23.98 26.81
CA THR A 90 -2.87 -24.54 28.17
C THR A 90 -3.84 -23.74 29.05
N ASN A 91 -3.88 -22.41 28.93
CA ASN A 91 -4.87 -21.54 29.57
C ASN A 91 -6.30 -21.88 29.14
N ILE A 92 -6.50 -22.09 27.83
CA ILE A 92 -7.79 -22.50 27.24
C ILE A 92 -8.24 -23.83 27.85
N LYS A 93 -7.35 -24.82 27.84
CA LYS A 93 -7.64 -26.17 28.32
C LYS A 93 -8.01 -26.20 29.81
N ASN A 94 -7.39 -25.34 30.60
CA ASN A 94 -7.54 -25.30 32.05
C ASN A 94 -8.59 -24.29 32.54
N ASP A 95 -9.35 -23.66 31.63
CA ASP A 95 -10.32 -22.60 31.95
C ASP A 95 -9.70 -21.47 32.79
N ASN A 96 -8.48 -21.08 32.43
CA ASN A 96 -7.72 -20.01 33.09
C ASN A 96 -7.57 -18.80 32.15
N PRO A 97 -8.58 -17.91 32.09
CA PRO A 97 -8.59 -16.81 31.12
C PRO A 97 -7.50 -15.78 31.41
N ILE A 98 -7.01 -15.16 30.34
CA ILE A 98 -6.08 -14.04 30.37
C ILE A 98 -6.78 -12.83 31.01
N ASP A 99 -6.11 -12.09 31.89
CA ASP A 99 -6.73 -10.96 32.57
C ASP A 99 -7.13 -9.83 31.62
N CYS A 100 -6.27 -9.51 30.65
CA CYS A 100 -6.52 -8.49 29.65
C CYS A 100 -5.81 -8.79 28.33
N ILE A 101 -6.53 -8.65 27.21
CA ILE A 101 -5.95 -8.59 25.87
C ILE A 101 -6.12 -7.17 25.32
N VAL A 102 -5.04 -6.62 24.76
CA VAL A 102 -5.07 -5.40 23.97
C VAL A 102 -4.81 -5.77 22.51
N ILE A 103 -5.76 -5.49 21.63
CA ILE A 103 -5.61 -5.68 20.19
C ILE A 103 -5.33 -4.31 19.59
N ASP A 104 -4.11 -4.12 19.10
CA ASP A 104 -3.74 -2.95 18.30
C ASP A 104 -3.99 -3.20 16.82
N GLU A 105 -4.23 -2.14 16.04
CA GLU A 105 -4.52 -2.22 14.60
C GLU A 105 -5.71 -3.14 14.25
N ALA A 106 -6.75 -3.17 15.08
CA ALA A 106 -7.86 -4.12 14.98
C ALA A 106 -8.69 -4.02 13.68
N SER A 107 -8.59 -2.93 12.92
CA SER A 107 -9.17 -2.83 11.56
C SER A 107 -8.46 -3.74 10.55
N GLN A 108 -7.24 -4.19 10.87
CA GLN A 108 -6.46 -5.14 10.08
C GLN A 108 -6.59 -6.59 10.58
N CYS A 109 -7.40 -6.84 11.61
CA CYS A 109 -7.71 -8.19 12.04
C CYS A 109 -9.00 -8.65 11.37
N ASP A 110 -8.99 -9.84 10.78
CA ASP A 110 -10.22 -10.49 10.36
C ASP A 110 -11.00 -11.06 11.55
N ILE A 111 -12.28 -11.34 11.32
CA ILE A 111 -13.21 -11.79 12.36
C ILE A 111 -12.78 -13.16 12.92
N LEU A 112 -12.31 -14.08 12.07
CA LEU A 112 -12.04 -15.47 12.48
C LEU A 112 -10.83 -15.56 13.40
N SER A 113 -9.81 -14.77 13.15
CA SER A 113 -8.60 -14.74 13.97
C SER A 113 -8.82 -14.06 15.32
N ALA A 114 -9.64 -13.01 15.38
CA ALA A 114 -9.82 -12.21 16.59
C ALA A 114 -11.03 -12.60 17.45
N LEU A 115 -12.10 -13.17 16.88
CA LEU A 115 -13.30 -13.58 17.63
C LEU A 115 -13.01 -14.52 18.82
N PRO A 116 -12.14 -15.55 18.69
CA PRO A 116 -11.83 -16.43 19.81
C PRO A 116 -11.22 -15.69 21.01
N LEU A 117 -10.54 -14.56 20.78
CA LEU A 117 -9.91 -13.76 21.83
C LEU A 117 -10.93 -13.20 22.83
N LEU A 118 -12.18 -13.01 22.42
CA LEU A 118 -13.28 -12.57 23.30
C LEU A 118 -13.59 -13.61 24.38
N TYR A 119 -13.38 -14.90 24.10
CA TYR A 119 -13.56 -15.97 25.08
C TYR A 119 -12.34 -16.13 26.00
N LEU A 120 -11.14 -15.82 25.48
CA LEU A 120 -9.88 -16.04 26.19
C LEU A 120 -9.58 -15.02 27.28
N ALA A 121 -10.23 -13.85 27.25
CA ALA A 121 -9.87 -12.73 28.09
C ALA A 121 -11.02 -12.29 29.01
N ARG A 122 -10.69 -11.93 30.26
CA ARG A 122 -11.64 -11.28 31.17
C ARG A 122 -11.97 -9.86 30.73
N ARG A 123 -11.02 -9.17 30.10
CA ARG A 123 -11.15 -7.81 29.56
C ARG A 123 -10.46 -7.72 28.21
N ILE A 124 -11.07 -7.00 27.28
CA ILE A 124 -10.48 -6.73 25.99
C ILE A 124 -10.48 -5.24 25.70
N VAL A 125 -9.37 -4.74 25.18
CA VAL A 125 -9.25 -3.37 24.67
C VAL A 125 -8.95 -3.49 23.18
N VAL A 126 -9.81 -2.89 22.36
CA VAL A 126 -9.68 -2.93 20.90
C VAL A 126 -9.28 -1.53 20.45
N VAL A 127 -8.14 -1.43 19.79
CA VAL A 127 -7.56 -0.18 19.27
C VAL A 127 -7.42 -0.33 17.77
N GLY A 128 -7.85 0.68 17.01
CA GLY A 128 -7.74 0.68 15.56
C GLY A 128 -8.46 1.88 14.96
N ASP A 129 -8.37 1.98 13.64
CA ASP A 129 -8.97 3.07 12.87
C ASP A 129 -9.74 2.50 11.68
N SER A 130 -11.06 2.66 11.69
CA SER A 130 -11.95 2.20 10.62
C SER A 130 -11.92 3.10 9.38
N LYS A 131 -11.18 4.22 9.42
CA LYS A 131 -10.92 5.08 8.25
C LYS A 131 -9.59 4.77 7.56
N GLN A 132 -8.86 3.76 8.04
CA GLN A 132 -7.63 3.24 7.42
C GLN A 132 -7.89 1.91 6.70
N LEU A 133 -6.84 1.37 6.05
CA LEU A 133 -6.92 0.12 5.30
C LEU A 133 -7.31 -1.06 6.18
N GLU A 134 -8.28 -1.83 5.71
CA GLU A 134 -8.63 -3.14 6.28
C GLU A 134 -7.68 -4.24 5.79
N ALA A 135 -7.76 -5.41 6.41
CA ALA A 135 -7.03 -6.60 5.98
C ALA A 135 -7.41 -7.02 4.55
N ILE A 136 -6.43 -7.45 3.75
CA ILE A 136 -6.72 -8.07 2.45
C ILE A 136 -7.35 -9.44 2.69
N LYS A 137 -8.58 -9.61 2.22
CA LYS A 137 -9.28 -10.90 2.22
C LYS A 137 -9.11 -11.55 0.85
N ASN A 138 -8.29 -12.61 0.76
CA ASN A 138 -7.97 -13.31 -0.49
C ASN A 138 -9.09 -14.23 -0.99
N LEU A 139 -10.35 -13.89 -0.73
CA LEU A 139 -11.46 -14.65 -1.28
C LEU A 139 -11.78 -14.05 -2.65
N GLU A 140 -11.71 -14.87 -3.71
CA GLU A 140 -12.39 -14.58 -4.97
C GLU A 140 -13.88 -14.68 -4.66
N LEU A 141 -14.45 -13.53 -4.29
CA LEU A 141 -15.81 -13.44 -3.76
C LEU A 141 -16.78 -13.45 -4.93
N GLU A 142 -17.04 -14.62 -5.50
CA GLU A 142 -18.42 -14.90 -5.86
C GLU A 142 -19.24 -14.69 -4.57
N GLU A 143 -20.32 -13.92 -4.65
CA GLU A 143 -21.18 -13.59 -3.51
C GLU A 143 -21.65 -14.89 -2.84
N ILE A 144 -20.93 -15.33 -1.81
CA ILE A 144 -21.35 -16.44 -0.98
C ILE A 144 -22.53 -15.88 -0.19
N GLU A 145 -23.75 -16.21 -0.61
CA GLU A 145 -24.94 -15.93 0.18
C GLU A 145 -24.78 -16.65 1.53
N THR A 146 -24.75 -15.88 2.60
CA THR A 146 -24.72 -16.40 3.96
C THR A 146 -25.92 -15.90 4.74
N GLU A 147 -26.42 -16.70 5.68
CA GLU A 147 -27.50 -16.30 6.60
C GLU A 147 -26.98 -15.51 7.83
N VAL A 148 -25.73 -15.04 7.77
CA VAL A 148 -25.10 -14.35 8.91
C VAL A 148 -25.55 -12.89 8.91
N GLU A 149 -25.81 -12.33 10.09
CA GLU A 149 -26.13 -10.90 10.23
C GLU A 149 -25.02 -10.02 9.64
N ASP A 150 -25.40 -8.89 9.01
CA ASP A 150 -24.49 -7.98 8.31
C ASP A 150 -23.25 -7.59 9.13
N GLY A 151 -23.39 -7.40 10.45
CA GLY A 151 -22.27 -7.02 11.32
C GLY A 151 -21.20 -8.11 11.49
N TRP A 152 -21.52 -9.35 11.14
CA TRP A 152 -20.66 -10.53 11.23
C TRP A 152 -20.19 -11.04 9.86
N ASP A 153 -20.47 -10.29 8.80
CA ASP A 153 -20.04 -10.64 7.44
C ASP A 153 -18.50 -10.57 7.35
N PHE A 154 -17.88 -11.76 7.33
CA PHE A 154 -16.43 -11.92 7.20
C PHE A 154 -15.85 -11.21 5.98
N VAL A 155 -16.63 -11.09 4.90
CA VAL A 155 -16.19 -10.48 3.64
C VAL A 155 -16.15 -8.97 3.77
N ARG A 156 -17.20 -8.39 4.35
CA ARG A 156 -17.42 -6.94 4.37
C ARG A 156 -16.89 -6.23 5.60
N GLU A 157 -16.69 -6.95 6.71
CA GLU A 157 -16.36 -6.35 8.00
C GLU A 157 -14.98 -6.76 8.50
N SER A 158 -14.26 -5.85 9.13
CA SER A 158 -13.09 -6.16 9.96
C SER A 158 -13.53 -6.47 11.39
N PHE A 159 -12.64 -7.03 12.21
CA PHE A 159 -12.95 -7.26 13.62
C PHE A 159 -13.36 -5.97 14.34
N LEU A 160 -12.70 -4.85 14.05
CA LEU A 160 -13.05 -3.54 14.62
C LEU A 160 -14.48 -3.12 14.26
N THR A 161 -14.87 -3.21 12.98
CA THR A 161 -16.20 -2.78 12.53
C THR A 161 -17.28 -3.73 13.04
N THR A 162 -17.03 -5.03 13.06
CA THR A 162 -17.91 -6.05 13.66
C THR A 162 -18.19 -5.75 15.13
N ILE A 163 -17.15 -5.58 15.96
CA ILE A 163 -17.32 -5.31 17.40
C ILE A 163 -18.06 -4.00 17.62
N THR A 164 -17.77 -2.98 16.82
CA THR A 164 -18.46 -1.68 16.89
C THR A 164 -19.94 -1.79 16.57
N LYS A 165 -20.30 -2.50 15.49
CA LYS A 165 -21.68 -2.65 15.00
C LYS A 165 -22.53 -3.62 15.82
N THR A 166 -21.93 -4.62 16.44
CA THR A 166 -22.66 -5.72 17.10
C THR A 166 -22.69 -5.54 18.61
N LEU A 167 -21.54 -5.29 19.24
CA LEU A 167 -21.41 -5.20 20.70
C LEU A 167 -21.55 -3.80 21.25
N HIS A 168 -21.41 -2.77 20.39
CA HIS A 168 -21.56 -1.36 20.77
C HIS A 168 -20.74 -0.97 22.03
N PRO A 169 -19.43 -1.28 22.09
CA PRO A 169 -18.62 -0.97 23.26
C PRO A 169 -18.50 0.54 23.47
N VAL A 170 -18.15 0.94 24.69
CA VAL A 170 -17.72 2.32 24.95
C VAL A 170 -16.48 2.61 24.13
N SER A 171 -16.56 3.60 23.24
CA SER A 171 -15.47 4.01 22.35
C SER A 171 -15.03 5.43 22.68
N ASN A 172 -13.72 5.67 22.64
CA ASN A 172 -13.13 7.00 22.82
C ASN A 172 -12.18 7.29 21.66
N MET A 173 -12.45 8.35 20.90
CA MET A 173 -11.58 8.80 19.82
C MET A 173 -10.43 9.64 20.40
N LEU A 174 -9.20 9.32 20.01
CA LEU A 174 -8.04 10.15 20.31
C LEU A 174 -8.01 11.34 19.36
N LEU A 175 -8.17 12.55 19.89
CA LEU A 175 -8.31 13.77 19.07
C LEU A 175 -6.97 14.38 18.68
N GLU A 176 -5.92 14.21 19.48
CA GLU A 176 -4.69 14.96 19.34
C GLU A 176 -3.73 14.33 18.34
N HIS A 177 -3.28 15.12 17.36
CA HIS A 177 -2.32 14.68 16.35
C HIS A 177 -0.99 15.44 16.44
N TYR A 178 0.09 14.69 16.65
CA TYR A 178 1.43 15.20 16.93
C TYR A 178 2.46 14.95 15.81
N ARG A 179 2.11 14.15 14.80
CA ARG A 179 3.09 13.53 13.89
C ARG A 179 3.33 14.35 12.63
N CYS A 180 2.29 14.60 11.85
CA CYS A 180 2.39 15.16 10.52
C CYS A 180 2.31 16.69 10.53
N ASP A 181 2.96 17.33 9.56
CA ASP A 181 2.76 18.74 9.21
C ASP A 181 1.26 19.05 9.03
N TYR A 182 0.88 20.27 9.38
CA TYR A 182 -0.51 20.73 9.35
C TYR A 182 -1.20 20.41 8.01
N ASN A 183 -0.60 20.76 6.87
CA ASN A 183 -1.28 20.59 5.57
C ASN A 183 -1.54 19.10 5.26
N ILE A 184 -0.61 18.22 5.65
CA ILE A 184 -0.73 16.79 5.40
C ILE A 184 -1.88 16.21 6.23
N ILE A 185 -1.86 16.37 7.56
CA ILE A 185 -2.91 15.78 8.39
C ILE A 185 -4.24 16.52 8.25
N ASN A 186 -4.25 17.81 7.93
CA ASN A 186 -5.48 18.56 7.75
C ASN A 186 -6.28 18.06 6.54
N TYR A 187 -5.63 17.54 5.49
CA TYR A 187 -6.33 16.78 4.44
C TYR A 187 -7.09 15.59 5.05
N CYS A 188 -6.38 14.71 5.76
CA CYS A 188 -7.00 13.55 6.40
C CYS A 188 -8.13 13.98 7.37
N ASN A 189 -7.88 14.99 8.19
CA ASN A 189 -8.84 15.51 9.17
C ASN A 189 -10.15 15.96 8.51
N LYS A 190 -10.05 16.71 7.41
CA LYS A 190 -11.20 17.24 6.66
C LYS A 190 -12.01 16.13 5.98
N TYR A 191 -11.36 15.17 5.33
CA TYR A 191 -12.03 14.19 4.47
C TYR A 191 -12.41 12.88 5.16
N PHE A 192 -11.83 12.60 6.35
CA PHE A 192 -11.97 11.30 7.02
C PHE A 192 -12.41 11.40 8.48
N TYR A 193 -12.08 12.49 9.17
CA TYR A 193 -12.29 12.63 10.61
C TYR A 193 -13.18 13.83 10.99
N ASP A 194 -13.95 14.37 10.03
CA ASP A 194 -14.91 15.47 10.25
C ASP A 194 -14.33 16.69 10.99
N ASN A 195 -13.05 16.99 10.78
CA ASN A 195 -12.29 18.05 11.45
C ASN A 195 -12.19 17.90 12.99
N GLN A 196 -12.37 16.70 13.53
CA GLN A 196 -12.31 16.45 14.97
C GLN A 196 -10.87 16.43 15.51
N LEU A 197 -9.86 16.19 14.67
CA LEU A 197 -8.47 16.12 15.12
C LEU A 197 -7.92 17.50 15.49
N LEU A 198 -7.27 17.58 16.66
CA LEU A 198 -6.51 18.71 17.14
C LEU A 198 -5.06 18.60 16.67
N ILE A 199 -4.68 19.43 15.70
CA ILE A 199 -3.37 19.36 15.05
C ILE A 199 -2.37 20.26 15.78
N TYR A 200 -1.26 19.68 16.23
CA TYR A 200 -0.25 20.40 17.03
C TYR A 200 0.94 20.93 16.22
N ARG A 201 1.21 20.36 15.04
CA ARG A 201 2.28 20.83 14.16
C ARG A 201 1.81 21.99 13.30
N THR A 202 2.69 22.97 13.09
CA THR A 202 2.46 24.08 12.15
C THR A 202 2.78 23.67 10.72
N THR A 203 2.22 24.39 9.75
CA THR A 203 2.58 24.22 8.33
C THR A 203 3.98 24.76 8.05
N THR A 204 4.74 24.02 7.25
CA THR A 204 6.02 24.46 6.66
C THR A 204 5.85 25.13 5.28
N GLY A 205 4.62 25.16 4.74
CA GLY A 205 4.28 25.78 3.45
C GLY A 205 4.59 24.92 2.21
N HIS A 206 5.54 23.98 2.30
CA HIS A 206 5.95 23.10 1.18
C HIS A 206 5.80 21.61 1.51
N SER A 207 4.93 21.28 2.45
CA SER A 207 4.71 19.91 2.94
C SER A 207 3.86 19.06 2.00
N MET A 208 3.19 19.63 1.00
CA MET A 208 2.46 18.89 -0.02
C MET A 208 2.82 19.38 -1.42
N VAL A 209 3.28 18.47 -2.27
CA VAL A 209 3.75 18.75 -3.63
C VAL A 209 3.04 17.84 -4.63
N LEU A 210 2.50 18.42 -5.70
CA LEU A 210 1.92 17.70 -6.83
C LEU A 210 2.84 17.85 -8.05
N ILE A 211 3.32 16.71 -8.57
CA ILE A 211 4.08 16.62 -9.80
C ILE A 211 3.13 16.18 -10.91
N ASP A 212 2.82 17.13 -11.79
CA ASP A 212 1.90 16.91 -12.90
C ASP A 212 2.58 16.18 -14.05
N ASN A 213 2.16 14.94 -14.28
CA ASN A 213 2.69 14.01 -15.27
C ASN A 213 1.66 13.77 -16.39
N ASP A 214 1.25 14.86 -17.05
CA ASP A 214 0.27 14.90 -18.14
C ASP A 214 0.85 14.48 -19.52
N LYS A 215 2.14 14.16 -19.56
CA LYS A 215 2.85 13.92 -20.83
C LYS A 215 2.84 12.44 -21.17
N GLY A 216 1.93 12.09 -22.08
CA GLY A 216 1.92 10.84 -22.83
C GLY A 216 1.28 9.64 -22.11
N LYS A 217 1.15 8.53 -22.84
CA LYS A 217 0.44 7.33 -22.41
C LYS A 217 1.45 6.22 -22.11
N TYR A 218 2.09 6.33 -20.94
CA TYR A 218 3.19 5.45 -20.50
C TYR A 218 2.75 4.34 -19.54
N VAL A 219 1.44 4.17 -19.33
CA VAL A 219 0.97 3.10 -18.47
C VAL A 219 1.01 1.78 -19.24
N GLU A 220 1.60 0.78 -18.61
CA GLU A 220 1.75 -0.57 -19.15
C GLU A 220 1.26 -1.58 -18.11
N GLN A 221 0.90 -2.78 -18.57
CA GLN A 221 0.48 -3.89 -17.72
C GLN A 221 1.47 -5.05 -17.81
N GLU A 222 1.81 -5.63 -16.67
CA GLU A 222 2.64 -6.83 -16.55
C GLU A 222 2.07 -7.70 -15.43
N GLU A 223 1.81 -9.00 -15.69
CA GLU A 223 1.23 -9.93 -14.70
C GLU A 223 0.00 -9.36 -13.95
N GLY A 224 -0.92 -8.73 -14.67
CA GLY A 224 -2.16 -8.20 -14.11
C GLY A 224 -2.02 -6.95 -13.23
N SER A 225 -0.86 -6.29 -13.21
CA SER A 225 -0.64 -5.05 -12.46
C SER A 225 -0.05 -3.96 -13.34
N PHE A 226 -0.38 -2.71 -13.03
CA PHE A 226 0.06 -1.55 -13.81
C PHE A 226 1.43 -1.04 -13.35
N TYR A 227 2.17 -0.46 -14.29
CA TYR A 227 3.35 0.34 -14.00
C TYR A 227 3.47 1.49 -15.00
N ASN A 228 4.21 2.53 -14.63
CA ASN A 228 4.45 3.71 -15.44
C ASN A 228 5.92 4.10 -15.33
N SER A 229 6.66 3.82 -16.41
CA SER A 229 8.10 4.07 -16.50
C SER A 229 8.45 5.56 -16.42
N ARG A 230 7.57 6.43 -16.91
CA ARG A 230 7.76 7.88 -16.82
C ARG A 230 7.66 8.39 -15.39
N GLU A 231 6.71 7.91 -14.61
CA GLU A 231 6.64 8.22 -13.17
C GLU A 231 7.87 7.72 -12.42
N GLN A 232 8.38 6.53 -12.77
CA GLN A 232 9.59 5.98 -12.15
C GLN A 232 10.80 6.90 -12.37
N GLU A 233 10.95 7.41 -13.59
CA GLU A 233 12.01 8.35 -13.94
C GLU A 233 11.81 9.71 -13.28
N THR A 234 10.56 10.22 -13.27
CA THR A 234 10.20 11.49 -12.61
C THR A 234 10.58 11.47 -11.13
N ILE A 235 10.23 10.38 -10.43
CA ILE A 235 10.60 10.18 -9.01
C ILE A 235 12.11 10.14 -8.89
N SER A 236 12.79 9.36 -9.72
CA SER A 236 14.25 9.17 -9.64
C SER A 236 15.04 10.46 -9.86
N GLN A 237 14.61 11.31 -10.79
CA GLN A 237 15.23 12.61 -11.05
C GLN A 237 15.04 13.60 -9.89
N LYS A 238 13.96 13.46 -9.12
CA LYS A 238 13.62 14.39 -8.03
C LYS A 238 14.23 13.99 -6.70
N ILE A 239 14.26 12.70 -6.37
CA ILE A 239 14.76 12.22 -5.08
C ILE A 239 16.27 11.96 -5.09
N GLY A 240 16.85 11.66 -6.26
CA GLY A 240 18.24 11.22 -6.35
C GLY A 240 18.44 9.80 -5.83
N ASP A 241 19.60 9.51 -5.24
CA ASP A 241 19.95 8.16 -4.76
C ASP A 241 19.77 7.96 -3.25
N ASP A 242 19.71 9.03 -2.45
CA ASP A 242 19.51 8.92 -1.00
C ASP A 242 18.03 8.92 -0.63
N VAL A 243 17.57 7.80 -0.09
CA VAL A 243 16.19 7.58 0.37
C VAL A 243 16.11 7.22 1.86
N SER A 244 17.12 7.61 2.64
CA SER A 244 17.22 7.27 4.07
C SER A 244 16.04 7.77 4.91
N HIS A 245 15.41 8.88 4.49
CA HIS A 245 14.25 9.48 5.14
C HIS A 245 13.07 9.62 4.18
N THR A 246 12.96 8.68 3.23
CA THR A 246 11.95 8.72 2.18
C THR A 246 11.29 7.36 2.02
N PHE A 247 9.96 7.34 1.94
CA PHE A 247 9.22 6.20 1.41
C PHE A 247 8.68 6.50 0.02
N ILE A 248 8.68 5.49 -0.86
CA ILE A 248 8.10 5.55 -2.19
C ILE A 248 6.98 4.51 -2.24
N ILE A 249 5.75 4.99 -2.32
CA ILE A 249 4.54 4.17 -2.19
C ILE A 249 3.69 4.27 -3.46
N THR A 250 2.96 3.21 -3.74
CA THR A 250 2.07 3.12 -4.90
C THR A 250 0.96 2.09 -4.64
N PRO A 251 -0.21 2.19 -5.27
CA PRO A 251 -1.23 1.14 -5.17
C PRO A 251 -0.80 -0.14 -5.90
N PHE A 252 0.09 -0.03 -6.90
CA PHE A 252 0.34 -1.11 -7.86
C PHE A 252 1.59 -1.93 -7.53
N ARG A 253 1.42 -3.25 -7.39
CA ARG A 253 2.51 -4.21 -7.12
C ARG A 253 3.67 -4.04 -8.09
N LYS A 254 3.41 -3.97 -9.41
CA LYS A 254 4.47 -3.91 -10.42
C LYS A 254 5.25 -2.59 -10.42
N GLN A 255 4.57 -1.47 -10.19
CA GLN A 255 5.25 -0.20 -9.97
C GLN A 255 6.17 -0.26 -8.74
N GLY A 256 5.66 -0.80 -7.63
CA GLY A 256 6.42 -0.97 -6.40
C GLY A 256 7.65 -1.87 -6.58
N GLU A 257 7.51 -3.00 -7.29
CA GLU A 257 8.62 -3.90 -7.62
C GLU A 257 9.70 -3.22 -8.45
N LYS A 258 9.32 -2.49 -9.52
CA LYS A 258 10.27 -1.82 -10.41
C LYS A 258 11.06 -0.73 -9.68
N LEU A 259 10.38 0.11 -8.90
CA LEU A 259 11.04 1.14 -8.07
C LEU A 259 11.91 0.51 -6.97
N SER A 260 11.47 -0.60 -6.36
CA SER A 260 12.23 -1.31 -5.33
C SER A 260 13.54 -1.91 -5.83
N ARG A 261 13.68 -2.17 -7.13
CA ARG A 261 14.97 -2.60 -7.71
C ARG A 261 16.06 -1.54 -7.53
N ARG A 262 15.68 -0.25 -7.48
CA ARG A 262 16.59 0.86 -7.27
C ARG A 262 16.72 1.25 -5.79
N TYR A 263 15.59 1.36 -5.08
CA TYR A 263 15.55 1.95 -3.73
C TYR A 263 15.44 0.95 -2.59
N GLY A 264 15.26 -0.34 -2.89
CA GLY A 264 15.10 -1.41 -1.92
C GLY A 264 13.69 -1.54 -1.34
N LYS A 265 13.28 -2.78 -1.05
CA LYS A 265 11.93 -3.11 -0.53
C LYS A 265 11.60 -2.50 0.84
N GLN A 266 12.61 -2.04 1.58
CA GLN A 266 12.42 -1.40 2.90
C GLN A 266 11.99 0.08 2.79
N ARG A 267 12.16 0.68 1.61
CA ARG A 267 11.84 2.09 1.33
C ARG A 267 10.81 2.25 0.22
N CYS A 268 10.63 1.23 -0.61
CA CYS A 268 9.70 1.26 -1.72
C CYS A 268 8.78 0.03 -1.75
N GLY A 269 7.52 0.20 -2.15
CA GLY A 269 6.57 -0.89 -2.25
C GLY A 269 5.11 -0.43 -2.32
N THR A 270 4.19 -1.38 -2.14
CA THR A 270 2.76 -1.06 -2.05
C THR A 270 2.45 -0.40 -0.72
N ILE A 271 1.36 0.37 -0.66
CA ILE A 271 0.93 1.09 0.56
C ILE A 271 0.79 0.14 1.77
N HIS A 272 0.32 -1.08 1.54
CA HIS A 272 0.12 -2.11 2.56
C HIS A 272 1.45 -2.53 3.22
N THR A 273 2.57 -2.45 2.49
CA THR A 273 3.91 -2.77 3.02
C THR A 273 4.36 -1.77 4.10
N PHE A 274 3.81 -0.55 4.08
CA PHE A 274 4.19 0.54 4.99
C PHE A 274 3.13 0.86 6.03
N GLN A 275 2.16 -0.04 6.23
CA GLN A 275 1.13 0.13 7.24
C GLN A 275 1.73 0.17 8.66
N GLY A 276 1.15 0.98 9.55
CA GLY A 276 1.71 1.33 10.87
C GLY A 276 3.00 2.17 10.86
N ARG A 277 3.74 2.19 9.73
CA ARG A 277 5.00 2.93 9.58
C ARG A 277 4.77 4.29 8.94
N GLY A 278 5.80 5.11 8.86
CA GLY A 278 5.80 6.31 8.04
C GLY A 278 7.04 7.13 8.32
N GLU A 279 7.29 8.10 7.46
CA GLU A 279 8.62 8.62 7.23
C GLU A 279 8.57 10.13 7.01
N SER A 280 9.72 10.79 7.12
CA SER A 280 9.86 12.24 6.97
C SER A 280 9.29 12.70 5.62
N GLU A 281 9.71 12.07 4.53
CA GLU A 281 9.18 12.30 3.18
C GLU A 281 8.49 11.05 2.61
N VAL A 282 7.40 11.25 1.88
CA VAL A 282 6.70 10.19 1.14
C VAL A 282 6.45 10.64 -0.29
N TRP A 283 6.79 9.76 -1.24
CA TRP A 283 6.50 9.89 -2.66
C TRP A 283 5.41 8.91 -3.06
N PHE A 284 4.28 9.41 -3.54
CA PHE A 284 3.16 8.61 -3.99
C PHE A 284 3.07 8.59 -5.52
N SER A 285 3.22 7.41 -6.10
CA SER A 285 3.08 7.16 -7.54
C SER A 285 1.70 6.60 -7.85
N THR A 286 0.91 7.37 -8.61
CA THR A 286 -0.46 7.01 -8.98
C THR A 286 -0.53 6.12 -10.23
N VAL A 287 0.52 6.07 -11.05
CA VAL A 287 0.74 5.15 -12.18
C VAL A 287 -0.16 5.38 -13.39
N LEU A 288 -1.46 5.54 -13.18
CA LEU A 288 -2.44 5.58 -14.25
C LEU A 288 -2.39 6.91 -15.02
N ASN A 289 -2.64 6.82 -16.32
CA ASN A 289 -2.84 7.96 -17.24
C ASN A 289 -3.94 7.60 -18.25
N ASP A 290 -4.24 8.53 -19.16
CA ASP A 290 -5.35 8.44 -20.13
C ASP A 290 -5.25 7.24 -21.12
N THR A 291 -5.47 6.01 -20.66
CA THR A 291 -5.64 4.79 -21.46
C THR A 291 -6.96 4.09 -21.16
N GLN A 292 -7.42 3.22 -22.06
CA GLN A 292 -8.68 2.52 -21.87
C GLN A 292 -8.60 1.49 -20.73
N GLU A 293 -7.45 0.87 -20.54
CA GLU A 293 -7.13 -0.04 -19.44
C GLU A 293 -7.24 0.67 -18.10
N ALA A 294 -6.63 1.87 -17.98
CA ALA A 294 -6.70 2.68 -16.77
C ALA A 294 -8.13 3.13 -16.46
N LYS A 295 -8.88 3.59 -17.46
CA LYS A 295 -10.31 3.97 -17.30
C LYS A 295 -11.16 2.79 -16.82
N ARG A 296 -10.96 1.60 -17.41
CA ARG A 296 -11.66 0.38 -16.99
C ARG A 296 -11.32 -0.01 -15.55
N HIS A 297 -10.07 0.18 -15.13
CA HIS A 297 -9.66 -0.08 -13.75
C HIS A 297 -10.37 0.85 -12.76
N LEU A 298 -10.38 2.17 -13.02
CA LEU A 298 -11.03 3.15 -12.15
C LEU A 298 -12.55 2.99 -12.07
N ALA A 299 -13.18 2.57 -13.17
CA ALA A 299 -14.62 2.31 -13.22
C ALA A 299 -15.03 0.93 -12.68
N GLY A 300 -14.08 0.02 -12.43
CA GLY A 300 -14.34 -1.35 -12.03
C GLY A 300 -14.40 -1.54 -10.51
N ASN A 301 -14.92 -2.69 -10.08
CA ASN A 301 -15.01 -3.07 -8.66
C ASN A 301 -13.65 -3.25 -7.97
N HIS A 302 -12.56 -3.30 -8.74
CA HIS A 302 -11.19 -3.42 -8.24
C HIS A 302 -10.41 -2.09 -8.31
N ASN A 303 -11.10 -0.95 -8.32
CA ASN A 303 -10.43 0.36 -8.22
C ASN A 303 -9.61 0.42 -6.92
N LEU A 304 -8.30 0.59 -7.06
CA LEU A 304 -7.38 0.64 -5.92
C LEU A 304 -7.37 2.00 -5.21
N PHE A 305 -7.98 3.05 -5.76
CA PHE A 305 -8.02 4.39 -5.15
C PHE A 305 -9.19 4.56 -4.19
N SER A 306 -9.35 3.61 -3.26
CA SER A 306 -10.33 3.75 -2.18
C SER A 306 -9.98 4.93 -1.26
N ARG A 307 -11.00 5.43 -0.56
CA ARG A 307 -10.85 6.50 0.43
C ARG A 307 -9.77 6.13 1.45
N GLU A 308 -9.84 4.93 2.00
CA GLU A 308 -8.95 4.41 3.04
C GLU A 308 -7.51 4.31 2.53
N LEU A 309 -7.32 3.89 1.27
CA LEU A 309 -5.99 3.81 0.66
C LEU A 309 -5.35 5.20 0.54
N ILE A 310 -6.12 6.21 0.13
CA ILE A 310 -5.62 7.60 0.06
C ILE A 310 -5.33 8.17 1.44
N ASN A 311 -6.21 7.95 2.42
CA ASN A 311 -5.99 8.37 3.81
C ASN A 311 -4.67 7.81 4.33
N VAL A 312 -4.46 6.51 4.12
CA VAL A 312 -3.23 5.85 4.51
C VAL A 312 -2.05 6.44 3.75
N ALA A 313 -2.09 6.56 2.43
CA ALA A 313 -0.98 7.07 1.64
C ALA A 313 -0.50 8.45 2.10
N VAL A 314 -1.43 9.38 2.32
CA VAL A 314 -1.14 10.76 2.75
C VAL A 314 -0.59 10.78 4.18
N SER A 315 -1.22 10.06 5.11
CA SER A 315 -0.82 10.05 6.53
C SER A 315 0.52 9.35 6.82
N ARG A 316 1.12 8.63 5.84
CA ARG A 316 2.48 8.10 5.99
C ARG A 316 3.55 9.20 6.03
N ALA A 317 3.27 10.37 5.47
CA ALA A 317 4.19 11.50 5.43
C ALA A 317 4.19 12.29 6.75
N LYS A 318 5.36 12.50 7.34
CA LYS A 318 5.49 13.35 8.53
C LYS A 318 5.72 14.81 8.15
N ASP A 319 6.63 15.08 7.22
CA ASP A 319 7.07 16.44 6.89
C ASP A 319 6.72 16.83 5.46
N LYS A 320 6.79 15.87 4.52
CA LYS A 320 6.56 16.14 3.11
C LYS A 320 5.88 14.98 2.38
N PHE A 321 4.80 15.29 1.67
CA PHE A 321 4.07 14.39 0.79
C PHE A 321 4.19 14.89 -0.66
N SER A 322 4.78 14.08 -1.53
CA SER A 322 4.94 14.37 -2.95
C SER A 322 4.13 13.37 -3.78
N MET A 323 3.17 13.82 -4.59
CA MET A 323 2.36 12.96 -5.45
C MET A 323 2.75 13.14 -6.91
N VAL A 324 2.98 12.05 -7.64
CA VAL A 324 3.16 12.06 -9.09
C VAL A 324 1.90 11.50 -9.74
N ALA A 325 1.25 12.32 -10.58
CA ALA A 325 -0.03 11.96 -11.19
C ALA A 325 -0.29 12.69 -12.51
N ASP A 326 -1.04 12.05 -13.41
CA ASP A 326 -1.71 12.71 -14.53
C ASP A 326 -2.93 13.47 -13.99
N VAL A 327 -2.78 14.79 -13.82
CA VAL A 327 -3.74 15.62 -13.09
C VAL A 327 -5.11 15.66 -13.76
N GLU A 328 -5.15 15.84 -15.07
CA GLU A 328 -6.41 15.96 -15.81
C GLU A 328 -7.15 14.62 -15.83
N PHE A 329 -6.41 13.52 -16.03
CA PHE A 329 -6.97 12.17 -16.00
C PHE A 329 -7.65 11.88 -14.66
N PHE A 330 -6.97 12.09 -13.53
CA PHE A 330 -7.56 11.78 -12.23
C PHE A 330 -8.70 12.73 -11.85
N LYS A 331 -8.63 14.03 -12.19
CA LYS A 331 -9.76 14.95 -12.01
C LYS A 331 -11.02 14.49 -12.74
N GLN A 332 -10.87 13.83 -13.89
CA GLN A 332 -11.99 13.37 -14.69
C GLN A 332 -12.52 12.00 -14.25
N TYR A 333 -11.66 11.09 -13.79
CA TYR A 333 -11.99 9.66 -13.68
C TYR A 333 -11.96 9.08 -12.26
N ASP A 334 -11.47 9.80 -11.23
CA ASP A 334 -11.50 9.32 -9.84
C ASP A 334 -11.74 10.46 -8.83
N GLU A 335 -12.88 10.42 -8.14
CA GLU A 335 -13.28 11.46 -7.19
C GLU A 335 -12.33 11.58 -5.99
N ASN A 336 -11.79 10.47 -5.49
CA ASN A 336 -10.96 10.48 -4.29
C ASN A 336 -9.59 11.13 -4.57
N VAL A 337 -8.97 10.76 -5.70
CA VAL A 337 -7.71 11.39 -6.15
C VAL A 337 -7.94 12.83 -6.60
N ALA A 338 -9.05 13.14 -7.27
CA ALA A 338 -9.42 14.51 -7.64
C ALA A 338 -9.47 15.42 -6.41
N ASN A 339 -10.13 14.98 -5.33
CA ASN A 339 -10.19 15.71 -4.06
C ASN A 339 -8.80 15.96 -3.46
N LEU A 340 -7.88 15.00 -3.55
CA LEU A 340 -6.49 15.18 -3.10
C LEU A 340 -5.74 16.18 -3.98
N ILE A 341 -5.90 16.09 -5.30
CA ILE A 341 -5.29 17.04 -6.25
C ILE A 341 -5.75 18.47 -5.94
N GLU A 342 -7.06 18.70 -5.84
CA GLU A 342 -7.62 20.03 -5.57
C GLU A 342 -7.17 20.58 -4.21
N TYR A 343 -7.02 19.70 -3.21
CA TYR A 343 -6.47 20.09 -1.92
C TYR A 343 -5.01 20.54 -2.03
N ILE A 344 -4.17 19.79 -2.75
CA ILE A 344 -2.76 20.15 -2.94
C ILE A 344 -2.62 21.43 -3.77
N GLU A 345 -3.47 21.65 -4.78
CA GLU A 345 -3.50 22.90 -5.53
C GLU A 345 -3.90 24.11 -4.67
N THR A 346 -4.71 23.90 -3.63
CA THR A 346 -5.18 24.96 -2.73
C THR A 346 -4.17 25.28 -1.62
N TYR A 347 -3.56 24.25 -1.02
CA TYR A 347 -2.76 24.39 0.22
C TYR A 347 -1.28 24.03 0.07
N GLY A 348 -0.89 23.41 -1.05
CA GLY A 348 0.47 22.97 -1.34
C GLY A 348 1.05 23.63 -2.59
N GLU A 349 1.90 22.90 -3.32
CA GLU A 349 2.58 23.38 -4.52
C GLU A 349 2.38 22.42 -5.69
N ARG A 350 1.94 22.94 -6.85
CA ARG A 350 1.92 22.19 -8.11
C ARG A 350 3.14 22.54 -8.95
N ILE A 351 3.90 21.52 -9.32
CA ILE A 351 5.06 21.64 -10.20
C ILE A 351 4.90 20.77 -11.44
N PRO A 352 5.27 21.26 -12.64
CA PRO A 352 5.21 20.46 -13.84
C PRO A 352 6.30 19.38 -13.84
N ASP A 353 6.02 18.21 -14.42
CA ASP A 353 7.04 17.23 -14.75
C ASP A 353 8.03 17.79 -15.79
N LYS A 354 9.32 17.71 -15.46
CA LYS A 354 10.45 18.15 -16.28
C LYS A 354 11.13 17.02 -17.03
N THR A 355 10.70 15.77 -16.84
CA THR A 355 11.20 14.61 -17.59
C THR A 355 10.98 14.87 -19.08
N VAL A 356 12.03 14.73 -19.89
CA VAL A 356 11.95 14.93 -21.34
C VAL A 356 11.99 13.58 -22.03
N CYS A 357 10.92 13.21 -22.75
CA CYS A 357 10.91 12.02 -23.59
C CYS A 357 10.80 12.41 -25.07
N LEU A 358 11.57 11.75 -25.94
CA LEU A 358 11.52 11.96 -27.39
C LEU A 358 10.11 11.75 -27.97
N PHE A 359 9.32 10.89 -27.32
CA PHE A 359 8.00 10.49 -27.78
C PHE A 359 6.85 11.38 -27.28
N ASP A 360 7.12 12.38 -26.45
CA ASP A 360 6.08 13.24 -25.85
C ASP A 360 5.16 13.89 -26.91
N TYR A 361 5.76 14.36 -28.01
CA TYR A 361 5.01 14.96 -29.11
C TYR A 361 4.13 13.94 -29.84
N LEU A 362 4.64 12.71 -30.04
CA LEU A 362 3.93 11.66 -30.75
C LEU A 362 2.74 11.15 -29.95
N TYR A 363 2.90 10.95 -28.63
CA TYR A 363 1.80 10.55 -27.76
C TYR A 363 0.66 11.58 -27.71
N ARG A 364 0.98 12.88 -27.73
CA ARG A 364 -0.03 13.96 -27.80
C ARG A 364 -0.87 13.92 -29.07
N GLN A 365 -0.33 13.38 -30.16
CA GLN A 365 -1.09 13.24 -31.41
C GLN A 365 -1.99 12.01 -31.42
N MET A 366 -1.78 11.01 -30.54
CA MET A 366 -2.56 9.77 -30.55
C MET A 366 -4.08 9.99 -30.39
N PRO A 367 -4.59 10.84 -29.47
CA PRO A 367 -6.03 11.07 -29.34
C PRO A 367 -6.67 11.74 -30.56
N LEU A 368 -5.87 12.48 -31.33
CA LEU A 368 -6.31 13.20 -32.53
C LEU A 368 -6.13 12.37 -33.81
N TYR A 369 -5.36 11.28 -33.72
CA TYR A 369 -5.03 10.46 -34.87
C TYR A 369 -6.17 9.51 -35.21
N LYS A 370 -6.57 9.53 -36.48
CA LYS A 370 -7.46 8.53 -37.06
C LYS A 370 -6.61 7.58 -37.88
N ALA A 371 -6.76 6.28 -37.64
CA ALA A 371 -6.08 5.25 -38.43
C ALA A 371 -6.36 5.44 -39.92
N VAL A 372 -5.32 5.29 -40.75
CA VAL A 372 -5.39 5.42 -42.21
C VAL A 372 -4.78 4.18 -42.85
N GLY A 373 -5.60 3.39 -43.54
CA GLY A 373 -5.15 2.17 -44.19
C GLY A 373 -4.61 1.16 -43.17
N THR A 374 -3.33 0.80 -43.31
CA THR A 374 -2.61 -0.15 -42.45
C THR A 374 -1.81 0.51 -41.31
N ILE A 375 -1.98 1.82 -41.10
CA ILE A 375 -1.25 2.60 -40.10
C ILE A 375 -2.19 2.93 -38.94
N ASP A 376 -1.97 2.25 -37.82
CA ASP A 376 -2.88 2.27 -36.68
C ASP A 376 -2.65 3.48 -35.76
N ASN A 377 -1.44 4.04 -35.74
CA ASN A 377 -1.09 5.16 -34.86
C ASN A 377 0.02 6.08 -35.46
N PRO A 378 0.26 7.28 -34.88
CA PRO A 378 1.27 8.23 -35.37
C PRO A 378 2.71 7.71 -35.31
N PHE A 379 3.03 6.79 -34.39
CA PHE A 379 4.36 6.17 -34.32
C PHE A 379 4.60 5.32 -35.55
N GLU A 380 3.60 4.51 -35.91
CA GLU A 380 3.67 3.69 -37.11
C GLU A 380 3.82 4.55 -38.37
N GLU A 381 3.10 5.66 -38.42
CA GLU A 381 3.21 6.61 -39.54
C GLU A 381 4.61 7.23 -39.64
N ALA A 382 5.16 7.67 -38.50
CA ALA A 382 6.48 8.28 -38.43
C ALA A 382 7.58 7.28 -38.82
N LEU A 383 7.53 6.06 -38.28
CA LEU A 383 8.47 5.00 -38.58
C LEU A 383 8.37 4.58 -40.06
N TRP A 384 7.17 4.43 -40.60
CA TRP A 384 6.98 4.10 -42.00
C TRP A 384 7.52 5.17 -42.95
N LYS A 385 7.26 6.45 -42.66
CA LYS A 385 7.84 7.58 -43.42
C LYS A 385 9.36 7.56 -43.35
N PHE A 386 9.93 7.31 -42.18
CA PHE A 386 11.37 7.18 -42.01
C PHE A 386 11.94 6.04 -42.87
N LEU A 387 11.39 4.82 -42.73
CA LEU A 387 11.83 3.64 -43.47
C LEU A 387 11.72 3.84 -44.99
N LYS A 388 10.59 4.38 -45.49
CA LYS A 388 10.43 4.71 -46.91
C LYS A 388 11.43 5.75 -47.42
N SER A 389 11.85 6.69 -46.57
CA SER A 389 12.82 7.73 -46.95
C SER A 389 14.27 7.26 -46.87
N TYR A 390 14.56 6.29 -46.00
CA TYR A 390 15.91 5.87 -45.66
C TYR A 390 16.35 4.62 -46.43
N LEU A 391 15.49 3.60 -46.53
CA LEU A 391 15.83 2.33 -47.17
C LEU A 391 16.23 2.44 -48.64
N PRO A 392 15.65 3.33 -49.48
CA PRO A 392 16.14 3.52 -50.85
C PRO A 392 17.59 4.01 -50.95
N LYS A 393 18.19 4.46 -49.84
CA LYS A 393 19.62 4.84 -49.77
C LYS A 393 20.54 3.64 -49.53
N LEU A 394 19.99 2.49 -49.13
CA LEU A 394 20.69 1.23 -48.99
C LEU A 394 20.36 0.39 -50.23
N GLU A 395 21.37 0.07 -51.05
CA GLU A 395 21.15 -0.84 -52.19
C GLU A 395 20.62 -2.18 -51.68
N HIS A 396 19.62 -2.73 -52.35
CA HIS A 396 18.96 -4.03 -52.11
C HIS A 396 17.98 -4.14 -50.94
N PHE A 397 17.70 -3.12 -50.13
CA PHE A 397 16.70 -3.27 -49.04
C PHE A 397 15.33 -2.69 -49.39
N GLU A 398 14.29 -3.49 -49.20
CA GLU A 398 12.89 -3.08 -49.28
C GLU A 398 12.18 -3.24 -47.93
N CYS A 399 11.04 -2.58 -47.78
CA CYS A 399 10.21 -2.73 -46.59
C CYS A 399 8.73 -2.83 -46.90
N SER A 400 8.06 -3.71 -46.17
CA SER A 400 6.62 -3.92 -46.19
C SER A 400 6.04 -3.78 -44.78
N MET A 401 4.76 -3.39 -44.69
CA MET A 401 4.03 -3.27 -43.43
C MET A 401 2.95 -4.32 -43.30
N LYS A 402 2.65 -4.70 -42.05
CA LYS A 402 1.51 -5.55 -41.67
C LYS A 402 1.43 -6.84 -42.48
N LEU A 403 2.56 -7.53 -42.69
CA LEU A 403 2.57 -8.82 -43.39
C LEU A 403 1.94 -9.89 -42.48
N PRO A 404 0.90 -10.61 -42.90
CA PRO A 404 0.27 -11.65 -42.09
C PRO A 404 1.29 -12.72 -41.67
N LEU A 405 1.31 -13.11 -40.39
CA LEU A 405 2.20 -14.18 -39.91
C LEU A 405 1.94 -15.49 -40.67
N ALA A 406 0.70 -15.73 -41.06
CA ALA A 406 0.30 -16.88 -41.86
C ALA A 406 0.99 -16.96 -43.23
N ALA A 407 1.50 -15.84 -43.75
CA ALA A 407 2.27 -15.81 -44.99
C ALA A 407 3.75 -16.19 -44.79
N VAL A 408 4.24 -16.17 -43.55
CA VAL A 408 5.64 -16.45 -43.20
C VAL A 408 5.80 -17.83 -42.56
N VAL A 409 4.88 -18.19 -41.66
CA VAL A 409 4.93 -19.47 -40.94
C VAL A 409 4.04 -20.50 -41.66
N THR A 410 4.65 -21.31 -42.52
CA THR A 410 3.94 -22.24 -43.41
C THR A 410 4.17 -23.72 -43.11
N ASP A 411 5.01 -24.07 -42.12
CA ASP A 411 5.29 -25.46 -41.75
C ASP A 411 4.08 -26.10 -41.04
N GLY A 412 3.32 -26.89 -41.80
CA GLY A 412 2.13 -27.58 -41.30
C GLY A 412 2.40 -28.63 -40.22
N ASN A 413 3.58 -29.26 -40.20
CA ASN A 413 3.91 -30.26 -39.18
C ASN A 413 4.22 -29.57 -37.84
N TYR A 414 4.95 -28.45 -37.87
CA TYR A 414 5.20 -27.64 -36.67
C TYR A 414 3.91 -27.07 -36.08
N LEU A 415 3.02 -26.53 -36.93
CA LEU A 415 1.73 -25.98 -36.49
C LEU A 415 0.77 -27.06 -35.95
N ALA A 416 0.83 -28.28 -36.47
CA ALA A 416 0.06 -29.40 -35.94
C ALA A 416 0.54 -29.84 -34.53
N GLN A 417 1.84 -29.70 -34.25
CA GLN A 417 2.43 -30.01 -32.95
C GLN A 417 2.29 -28.86 -31.94
N ASN A 418 1.97 -27.64 -32.39
CA ASN A 418 1.88 -26.43 -31.56
C ASN A 418 0.53 -25.70 -31.78
N PRO A 419 -0.59 -26.22 -31.25
CA PRO A 419 -1.92 -25.68 -31.51
C PRO A 419 -2.13 -24.24 -31.01
N ASP A 420 -1.44 -23.83 -29.94
CA ASP A 420 -1.53 -22.45 -29.43
C ASP A 420 -0.91 -21.43 -30.41
N VAL A 421 0.22 -21.79 -31.02
CA VAL A 421 0.88 -20.97 -32.04
C VAL A 421 0.01 -20.88 -33.29
N LYS A 422 -0.58 -22.00 -33.70
CA LYS A 422 -1.54 -22.03 -34.82
C LYS A 422 -2.72 -21.09 -34.57
N ARG A 423 -3.33 -21.14 -33.37
CA ARG A 423 -4.44 -20.26 -32.99
C ARG A 423 -4.05 -18.79 -32.97
N TYR A 424 -2.85 -18.47 -32.49
CA TYR A 424 -2.32 -17.11 -32.51
C TYR A 424 -2.18 -16.57 -33.94
N ILE A 425 -1.63 -17.37 -34.86
CA ILE A 425 -1.46 -17.02 -36.28
C ILE A 425 -2.81 -16.84 -36.99
N GLU A 426 -3.79 -17.70 -36.69
CA GLU A 426 -5.14 -17.64 -37.28
C GLU A 426 -5.94 -16.40 -36.83
N ASN A 427 -5.58 -15.77 -35.70
CA ASN A 427 -6.21 -14.56 -35.16
C ASN A 427 -5.64 -13.26 -35.75
N HIS A 428 -5.44 -13.19 -37.07
CA HIS A 428 -4.96 -11.98 -37.78
C HIS A 428 -3.63 -11.39 -37.28
N ALA A 429 -2.77 -12.21 -36.67
CA ALA A 429 -1.43 -11.79 -36.28
C ALA A 429 -0.60 -11.40 -37.51
N HIS A 430 0.22 -10.35 -37.37
CA HIS A 430 1.03 -9.81 -38.44
C HIS A 430 2.37 -9.31 -37.92
N LEU A 431 3.35 -9.19 -38.83
CA LEU A 431 4.60 -8.49 -38.59
C LEU A 431 4.40 -7.02 -38.99
N ASP A 432 4.62 -6.10 -38.06
CA ASP A 432 4.35 -4.67 -38.27
C ASP A 432 5.23 -4.05 -39.36
N TYR A 433 6.54 -4.32 -39.30
CA TYR A 433 7.54 -3.86 -40.27
C TYR A 433 8.46 -5.01 -40.63
N ILE A 434 8.57 -5.30 -41.92
CA ILE A 434 9.55 -6.24 -42.44
C ILE A 434 10.49 -5.47 -43.32
N ILE A 435 11.78 -5.58 -43.02
CA ILE A 435 12.85 -5.12 -43.90
C ILE A 435 13.47 -6.39 -44.47
N TYR A 436 13.51 -6.50 -45.79
CA TYR A 436 14.07 -7.66 -46.47
C TYR A 436 15.06 -7.22 -47.54
N ASP A 437 16.03 -8.08 -47.75
CA ASP A 437 17.03 -7.95 -48.79
C ASP A 437 16.45 -8.50 -50.11
N THR A 438 16.66 -7.78 -51.20
CA THR A 438 16.20 -8.10 -52.56
C THR A 438 17.34 -8.58 -53.46
N SER A 439 18.54 -8.74 -52.91
CA SER A 439 19.70 -9.29 -53.62
C SER A 439 19.62 -10.79 -53.91
#